data_AF-A0A8T4GI93-F1
#
_entry.id   AF-A0A8T4GI93-F1
#
_cell.length_a   1.000
_cell.length_b   1.000
_cell.length_c   1.000
_cell.angle_alpha   90.00
_cell.angle_beta   90.00
_cell.angle_gamma   90.00
#
_symmetry.space_group_name_H-M   'P 1'
#
loop_
_entity.id
_entity.type
_entity.pdbx_description
1 polymer ?
#
loop_
_entity_poly.entity_id
_entity_poly.type
_entity_poly.pdbx_seq_one_letter_code
_entity_poly.pdbx_strand_id
1 'polypeptide(L)'
;MKQPSPPASLPKYLAEGLPKQDAETLHEIQNYVEVLIEYRDQSVDTDELPEAAEPVDESESAESGTVVKEKVTCGDDSCKCASGNPADMHGPYLYRYYRENGTMKSEYIGKPGSE
;
A
#
# COMPACT_ATOMS: atom_id res chain seq x y z
N MET A 1 27.74 -25.29 20.70
CA MET A 1 26.29 -25.00 20.76
C MET A 1 25.62 -25.70 19.58
N LYS A 2 24.33 -26.05 19.68
CA LYS A 2 23.58 -26.60 18.54
C LYS A 2 23.09 -25.46 17.65
N GLN A 3 23.07 -25.69 16.35
CA GLN A 3 22.51 -24.74 15.40
C GLN A 3 21.00 -24.56 15.66
N PRO A 4 20.45 -23.34 15.58
CA PRO A 4 19.02 -23.10 15.74
C PRO A 4 18.22 -23.68 14.56
N SER A 5 16.96 -24.03 14.81
CA SER A 5 16.01 -24.45 13.76
C SER A 5 15.30 -23.24 13.15
N PRO A 6 15.05 -23.22 11.83
CA PRO A 6 14.29 -22.15 11.19
C PRO A 6 12.81 -22.14 11.64
N PRO A 7 12.13 -20.97 11.61
CA PRO A 7 10.69 -20.87 11.89
C PRO A 7 9.85 -21.69 10.90
N ALA A 8 8.74 -22.28 11.37
CA ALA A 8 7.87 -23.11 10.54
C ALA A 8 7.17 -22.35 9.39
N SER A 9 6.97 -21.04 9.56
CA SER A 9 6.39 -20.16 8.54
C SER A 9 7.40 -19.70 7.48
N LEU A 10 8.70 -19.93 7.70
CA LEU A 10 9.73 -19.48 6.77
C LEU A 10 9.70 -20.36 5.51
N PRO A 11 9.60 -19.78 4.29
CA PRO A 11 9.63 -20.55 3.05
C PRO A 11 10.83 -21.50 2.97
N LYS A 12 10.60 -22.71 2.47
CA LYS A 12 11.59 -23.81 2.45
C LYS A 12 12.96 -23.38 1.91
N TYR A 13 12.99 -22.61 0.82
CA TYR A 13 14.24 -22.17 0.19
C TYR A 13 15.06 -21.21 1.08
N LEU A 14 14.41 -20.40 1.93
CA LEU A 14 15.08 -19.55 2.92
C LEU A 14 15.52 -20.35 4.14
N ALA A 15 14.66 -21.24 4.62
CA ALA A 15 14.95 -22.14 5.74
C ALA A 15 16.17 -23.04 5.47
N GLU A 16 16.36 -23.47 4.22
CA GLU A 16 17.54 -24.25 3.79
C GLU A 16 18.70 -23.37 3.32
N GLY A 17 18.44 -22.14 2.88
CA GLY A 17 19.43 -21.23 2.29
C GLY A 17 20.21 -20.41 3.32
N LEU A 18 19.52 -19.81 4.30
CA LEU A 18 20.14 -18.96 5.33
C LEU A 18 21.18 -19.73 6.18
N PRO A 19 20.93 -20.97 6.63
CA PRO A 19 21.93 -21.78 7.33
C PRO A 19 23.25 -22.02 6.60
N LYS A 20 23.28 -21.86 5.28
CA LYS A 20 24.45 -22.14 4.43
C LYS A 20 25.34 -20.90 4.22
N GLN A 21 24.91 -19.73 4.68
CA GLN A 21 25.66 -18.49 4.52
C GLN A 21 26.62 -18.28 5.69
N ASP A 22 27.66 -17.47 5.47
CA ASP A 22 28.55 -17.03 6.54
C ASP A 22 27.93 -15.88 7.37
N ALA A 23 28.61 -15.53 8.47
CA ALA A 23 28.10 -14.52 9.39
C ALA A 23 28.03 -13.11 8.77
N GLU A 24 28.95 -12.76 7.88
CA GLU A 24 28.97 -11.45 7.21
C GLU A 24 27.76 -11.31 6.29
N THR A 25 27.51 -12.31 5.44
CA THR A 25 26.34 -12.37 4.56
C THR A 25 25.04 -12.34 5.36
N LEU A 26 24.96 -13.03 6.50
CA LEU A 26 23.78 -12.99 7.36
C LEU A 26 23.51 -11.60 7.95
N HIS A 27 24.56 -10.83 8.28
CA HIS A 27 24.41 -9.44 8.71
C HIS A 27 23.95 -8.52 7.57
N GLU A 28 24.46 -8.69 6.36
CA GLU A 28 23.98 -7.93 5.20
C GLU A 28 22.51 -8.23 4.88
N ILE A 29 22.11 -9.51 4.95
CA ILE A 29 20.71 -9.92 4.77
C ILE A 29 19.83 -9.29 5.84
N GLN A 30 20.26 -9.26 7.11
CA GLN A 30 19.51 -8.62 8.19
C GLN A 30 19.26 -7.14 7.88
N ASN A 31 20.32 -6.39 7.57
CA ASN A 31 20.22 -4.96 7.25
C ASN A 31 19.29 -4.72 6.05
N TYR A 32 19.41 -5.54 5.00
CA TYR A 32 18.55 -5.43 3.83
C TYR A 32 17.09 -5.75 4.15
N VAL A 33 16.81 -6.76 4.97
CA VAL A 33 15.44 -7.11 5.39
C VAL A 33 14.82 -5.96 6.19
N GLU A 34 15.57 -5.31 7.08
CA GLU A 34 15.09 -4.14 7.84
C GLU A 34 14.71 -2.99 6.90
N VAL A 35 15.58 -2.63 5.95
CA VAL A 35 15.29 -1.60 4.93
C VAL A 35 14.10 -2.00 4.05
N LEU A 36 13.98 -3.29 3.70
CA LEU A 36 12.90 -3.79 2.87
C LEU A 36 11.54 -3.77 3.61
N ILE A 37 11.53 -4.00 4.92
CA ILE A 37 10.34 -3.85 5.76
C ILE A 37 9.94 -2.38 5.80
N GLU A 38 10.89 -1.48 6.11
CA GLU A 38 10.63 -0.04 6.12
C GLU A 38 10.02 0.44 4.80
N TYR A 39 10.63 0.05 3.67
CA TYR A 39 10.10 0.37 2.34
C TYR A 39 8.67 -0.17 2.09
N ARG A 40 8.34 -1.34 2.63
CA ARG A 40 7.02 -1.96 2.44
C ARG A 40 5.95 -1.35 3.34
N ASP A 41 6.34 -0.89 4.52
CA ASP A 41 5.46 -0.32 5.54
C ASP A 41 5.32 1.21 5.41
N GLN A 42 6.13 1.85 4.55
CA GLN A 42 5.99 3.27 4.21
C GLN A 42 4.54 3.58 3.77
N SER A 43 3.97 4.60 4.39
CA SER A 43 2.70 5.19 3.96
C SER A 43 2.82 5.67 2.51
N VAL A 44 1.70 5.67 1.79
CA VAL A 44 1.67 6.26 0.45
C VAL A 44 1.86 7.77 0.58
N ASP A 45 2.99 8.26 0.09
CA ASP A 45 3.26 9.70 0.03
C ASP A 45 2.25 10.40 -0.88
N THR A 46 1.93 11.65 -0.56
CA THR A 46 0.97 12.45 -1.33
C THR A 46 1.38 12.65 -2.78
N ASP A 47 2.68 12.63 -3.07
CA ASP A 47 3.23 12.78 -4.41
C ASP A 47 3.07 11.53 -5.29
N GLU A 48 2.76 10.38 -4.68
CA GLU A 48 2.48 9.12 -5.39
C GLU A 48 0.97 8.90 -5.64
N LEU A 49 0.12 9.77 -5.10
CA LEU A 49 -1.31 9.71 -5.32
C LEU A 49 -1.66 10.11 -6.77
N PRO A 50 -2.79 9.64 -7.31
CA PRO A 50 -3.30 10.11 -8.60
C PRO A 50 -3.47 11.64 -8.58
N GLU A 51 -3.18 12.34 -9.70
CA GLU A 51 -3.32 13.80 -9.78
C GLU A 51 -4.75 14.31 -9.46
N ALA A 52 -5.76 13.46 -9.64
CA ALA A 52 -7.16 13.78 -9.35
C ALA A 52 -7.57 13.52 -7.89
N ALA A 53 -6.66 13.00 -7.06
CA ALA A 53 -6.90 12.67 -5.67
C ALA A 53 -6.59 13.86 -4.77
N GLU A 54 -7.60 14.32 -4.02
CA GLU A 54 -7.42 15.36 -3.01
C GLU A 54 -7.24 14.70 -1.64
N PRO A 55 -6.05 14.76 -1.01
CA PRO A 55 -5.83 14.16 0.30
C PRO A 55 -6.75 14.79 1.35
N VAL A 56 -7.31 13.95 2.22
CA VAL A 56 -8.14 14.38 3.34
C VAL A 56 -7.27 14.42 4.60
N ASP A 57 -7.30 15.55 5.29
CA ASP A 57 -6.59 15.76 6.55
C ASP A 57 -7.37 15.07 7.68
N GLU A 58 -7.41 13.72 7.66
CA GLU A 58 -8.05 12.92 8.71
C GLU A 58 -6.97 12.27 9.56
N SER A 59 -6.65 12.92 10.67
CA SER A 59 -5.72 12.43 11.70
C SER A 59 -6.22 11.20 12.48
N GLU A 60 -7.30 10.53 12.05
CA GLU A 60 -8.03 9.55 12.88
C GLU A 60 -8.45 8.25 12.17
N SER A 61 -7.90 7.90 11.01
CA SER A 61 -8.07 6.52 10.51
C SER A 61 -7.11 5.58 11.24
N ALA A 62 -7.64 4.76 12.15
CA ALA A 62 -6.87 3.75 12.90
C ALA A 62 -6.23 2.66 12.00
N GLU A 63 -6.60 2.59 10.73
CA GLU A 63 -5.99 1.75 9.70
C GLU A 63 -4.94 2.51 8.89
N SER A 64 -3.79 1.87 8.65
CA SER A 64 -2.67 2.40 7.87
C SER A 64 -3.10 2.76 6.44
N GLY A 65 -2.85 4.00 6.02
CA GLY A 65 -3.06 4.48 4.64
C GLY A 65 -3.38 5.97 4.56
N THR A 66 -3.36 6.51 3.35
CA THR A 66 -3.71 7.90 3.03
C THR A 66 -5.11 7.94 2.44
N VAL A 67 -6.04 8.65 3.10
CA VAL A 67 -7.42 8.81 2.61
C VAL A 67 -7.49 10.02 1.68
N VAL A 68 -8.14 9.84 0.53
CA VAL A 68 -8.29 10.87 -0.50
C VAL A 68 -9.74 10.94 -0.98
N LYS A 69 -10.12 12.11 -1.51
CA LYS A 69 -11.34 12.30 -2.29
C LYS A 69 -11.02 12.19 -3.77
N GLU A 70 -11.74 11.32 -4.46
CA GLU A 70 -11.60 11.15 -5.91
C GLU A 70 -12.93 11.24 -6.64
N LYS A 71 -12.86 11.77 -7.86
CA LYS A 71 -13.96 11.65 -8.82
C LYS A 71 -13.61 10.60 -9.85
N VAL A 72 -14.58 9.76 -10.21
CA VAL A 72 -14.37 8.57 -11.06
C VAL A 72 -15.39 8.50 -12.20
N THR A 73 -15.05 7.77 -13.25
CA THR A 73 -15.97 7.37 -14.32
C THR A 73 -16.67 6.06 -13.95
N CYS A 74 -17.87 5.82 -14.47
CA CYS A 74 -18.60 4.56 -14.23
C CYS A 74 -18.25 3.44 -15.23
N GLY A 75 -17.33 3.68 -16.16
CA GLY A 75 -16.94 2.73 -17.21
C GLY A 75 -17.96 2.56 -18.34
N ASP A 76 -19.06 3.31 -18.33
CA ASP A 76 -20.02 3.38 -19.43
C ASP A 76 -19.70 4.59 -20.31
N ASP A 77 -19.29 4.33 -21.56
CA ASP A 77 -18.92 5.37 -22.55
C ASP A 77 -20.10 6.29 -22.90
N SER A 78 -21.34 5.85 -22.68
CA SER A 78 -22.55 6.66 -22.91
C SER A 78 -22.88 7.57 -21.73
N CYS A 79 -22.28 7.35 -20.56
CA CYS A 79 -22.51 8.17 -19.39
C CYS A 79 -21.78 9.51 -19.53
N LYS A 80 -22.40 10.59 -19.05
CA LYS A 80 -21.82 11.93 -19.08
C LYS A 80 -20.46 12.01 -18.38
N CYS A 81 -20.22 11.15 -17.38
CA CYS A 81 -18.93 11.10 -16.68
C CYS A 81 -17.75 10.73 -17.59
N ALA A 82 -17.99 10.10 -18.74
CA ALA A 82 -16.95 9.79 -19.73
C ALA A 82 -16.49 11.00 -20.56
N SER A 83 -17.06 12.20 -20.32
CA SER A 83 -16.72 13.43 -21.05
C SER A 83 -15.30 13.95 -20.81
N GLY A 84 -14.61 13.45 -19.79
CA GLY A 84 -13.32 13.96 -19.33
C GLY A 84 -13.41 15.30 -18.57
N ASN A 85 -14.62 15.84 -18.38
CA ASN A 85 -14.85 17.03 -17.56
C ASN A 85 -15.00 16.62 -16.08
N PRO A 86 -14.15 17.10 -15.16
CA PRO A 86 -14.24 16.80 -13.74
C PRO A 86 -15.58 17.15 -13.08
N ALA A 87 -16.37 18.06 -13.66
CA ALA A 87 -17.71 18.39 -13.15
C ALA A 87 -18.76 17.30 -13.44
N ASP A 88 -18.52 16.48 -14.47
CA ASP A 88 -19.46 15.42 -14.89
C ASP A 88 -19.10 14.05 -14.30
N MET A 89 -17.90 13.91 -13.73
CA MET A 89 -17.42 12.69 -13.09
C MET A 89 -18.18 12.41 -11.78
N HIS A 90 -18.36 11.13 -11.45
CA HIS A 90 -19.04 10.71 -10.24
C HIS A 90 -18.19 10.93 -8.99
N GLY A 91 -18.83 11.21 -7.85
CA GLY A 91 -18.15 11.48 -6.59
C GLY A 91 -18.35 12.94 -6.13
N PRO A 92 -17.48 13.45 -5.24
CA PRO A 92 -16.29 12.79 -4.71
C PRO A 92 -16.61 11.55 -3.87
N TYR A 93 -15.76 10.55 -3.97
CA TYR A 93 -15.75 9.32 -3.18
C TYR A 93 -14.49 9.27 -2.32
N LEU A 94 -14.58 8.64 -1.16
CA LEU A 94 -13.43 8.40 -0.29
C LEU A 94 -12.75 7.09 -0.68
N TYR A 95 -11.45 7.18 -0.92
CA TYR A 95 -10.57 6.04 -1.12
C TYR A 95 -9.41 6.09 -0.13
N ARG A 96 -9.01 4.92 0.38
CA ARG A 96 -7.75 4.77 1.14
C ARG A 96 -6.70 4.13 0.26
N TYR A 97 -5.58 4.81 0.14
CA TYR A 97 -4.36 4.30 -0.49
C TYR A 97 -3.40 3.78 0.56
N TYR A 98 -2.95 2.54 0.41
CA TYR A 98 -2.00 1.92 1.32
C TYR A 98 -1.04 1.02 0.56
N ARG A 99 0.10 0.69 1.16
CA ARG A 99 1.01 -0.32 0.61
C ARG A 99 0.74 -1.66 1.27
N GLU A 100 0.60 -2.68 0.45
CA GLU A 100 0.61 -4.08 0.89
C GLU A 100 1.78 -4.78 0.21
N ASN A 101 2.76 -5.22 0.99
CA ASN A 101 3.99 -5.83 0.48
C ASN A 101 4.72 -4.96 -0.58
N GLY A 102 4.70 -3.63 -0.40
CA GLY A 102 5.32 -2.66 -1.30
C GLY A 102 4.49 -2.33 -2.55
N THR A 103 3.34 -2.98 -2.76
CA THR A 103 2.41 -2.64 -3.86
C THR A 103 1.36 -1.66 -3.35
N MET A 104 1.17 -0.55 -4.06
CA MET A 104 0.07 0.39 -3.76
C MET A 104 -1.28 -0.28 -4.05
N LYS A 105 -2.19 -0.18 -3.09
CA LYS A 105 -3.57 -0.63 -3.15
C LYS A 105 -4.48 0.56 -2.86
N SER A 106 -5.66 0.54 -3.45
CA SER A 106 -6.74 1.46 -3.12
C SER A 106 -7.98 0.71 -2.66
N GLU A 107 -8.67 1.26 -1.68
CA GLU A 107 -9.91 0.72 -1.13
C GLU A 107 -10.98 1.81 -1.06
N TYR A 108 -12.17 1.51 -1.59
CA TYR A 108 -13.31 2.43 -1.53
C TYR A 108 -13.93 2.41 -0.13
N ILE A 109 -13.92 3.55 0.56
CA ILE A 109 -14.46 3.70 1.91
C ILE A 109 -15.93 4.12 1.88
N GLY A 110 -16.33 4.98 0.93
CA GLY A 110 -17.71 5.47 0.87
C GLY A 110 -17.86 6.87 0.27
N LYS A 111 -18.98 7.52 0.61
CA LYS A 111 -19.23 8.92 0.25
C LYS A 111 -18.81 9.85 1.41
N PRO A 112 -18.36 11.07 1.14
CA PRO A 112 -18.10 12.06 2.18
C PRO A 112 -19.39 12.39 2.97
N GLY A 113 -19.33 12.36 4.30
CA GLY A 113 -20.46 12.73 5.17
C GLY A 113 -21.52 11.65 5.37
N SER A 114 -21.23 10.39 5.04
CA SER A 114 -22.05 9.23 5.44
C SER A 114 -21.46 8.54 6.68
N GLU A 115 -21.31 9.30 7.76
CA GLU A 115 -21.16 8.80 9.13
C GLU A 115 -22.53 8.59 9.79
#